data_AF-A0A431NQK4-F1
#
_entry.id   AF-A0A431NQK4-F1
#
_cell.length_a   1.000
_cell.length_b   1.000
_cell.length_c   1.000
_cell.angle_alpha   90.00
_cell.angle_beta   90.00
_cell.angle_gamma   90.00
#
_symmetry.space_group_name_H-M   'P 1'
#
loop_
_entity.id
_entity.type
_entity.pdbx_description
1 polymer ?
#
loop_
_entity_poly.entity_id
_entity_poly.type
_entity_poly.pdbx_seq_one_letter_code
_entity_poly.pdbx_strand_id
1 'polypeptide(L)'
;MRTDGKLMSSVGLIKTAMIEKKMTQAELADASDCHEKTIQNLLAGKAVRDQTLFDVCMVLGLDFDKVKRAWKPDGGDRDAPETEAPLEARAAPAYMGAYTRAGVDHYLGSYLTIRPSFTSPDAVMAYRTDITWDDEWPSLLFQERDRPDKPFVHRGRLYIPTSSMYIHLVSLTKGAMRMVMVSQIDPTGAMRGLVTTLNKQRSHFVPVSAPIVYLKRDTFPDGTLGVIDAKSAHFGEY
;
A
#
# COMPACT_ATOMS: atom_id res chain seq x y z
N MET A 1 26.79 -35.79 -27.00
CA MET A 1 27.43 -34.55 -26.52
C MET A 1 26.33 -33.69 -25.92
N ARG A 2 26.11 -33.76 -24.59
CA ARG A 2 25.07 -32.99 -23.90
C ARG A 2 25.69 -31.63 -23.55
N THR A 3 25.10 -30.56 -24.07
CA THR A 3 25.48 -29.18 -23.77
C THR A 3 25.12 -28.88 -22.32
N ASP A 4 26.14 -28.68 -21.48
CA ASP A 4 25.97 -28.22 -20.10
C ASP A 4 25.36 -26.81 -20.11
N GLY A 5 24.05 -26.74 -19.88
CA GLY A 5 23.34 -25.49 -19.64
C GLY A 5 23.80 -24.89 -18.33
N LYS A 6 24.84 -24.05 -18.38
CA LYS A 6 25.31 -23.27 -17.23
C LYS A 6 24.14 -22.43 -16.71
N LEU A 7 23.56 -22.82 -15.57
CA LEU A 7 22.51 -22.02 -14.92
C LEU A 7 23.07 -20.61 -14.69
N MET A 8 22.46 -19.61 -15.33
CA MET A 8 22.81 -18.21 -15.07
C MET A 8 22.43 -17.86 -13.64
N SER A 9 23.32 -17.16 -12.94
CA SER A 9 23.01 -16.56 -11.64
C SER A 9 21.92 -15.50 -11.80
N SER A 10 21.16 -15.22 -10.74
CA SER A 10 20.10 -14.21 -10.76
C SER A 10 20.59 -12.83 -11.19
N VAL A 11 21.78 -12.43 -10.73
CA VAL A 11 22.44 -11.19 -11.17
C VAL A 11 22.76 -11.24 -12.67
N GLY A 12 23.15 -12.40 -13.19
CA GLY A 12 23.35 -12.62 -14.63
C GLY A 12 22.07 -12.42 -15.43
N LEU A 13 20.94 -12.99 -14.97
CA LEU A 13 19.63 -12.82 -15.61
C LEU A 13 19.21 -11.35 -15.66
N ILE A 14 19.41 -10.61 -14.57
CA ILE A 14 19.07 -9.19 -14.46
C ILE A 14 19.95 -8.35 -15.39
N LYS A 15 21.28 -8.59 -15.42
CA LYS A 15 22.20 -7.88 -16.32
C LYS A 15 21.87 -8.13 -17.79
N THR A 16 21.55 -9.36 -18.17
CA THR A 16 21.15 -9.69 -19.54
C THR A 16 19.86 -8.97 -19.93
N ALA A 17 18.83 -8.98 -19.08
CA ALA A 17 17.57 -8.30 -19.36
C ALA A 17 17.74 -6.77 -19.48
N MET A 18 18.63 -6.16 -18.67
CA MET A 18 18.96 -4.74 -18.80
C MET A 18 19.62 -4.42 -20.15
N ILE A 19 20.53 -5.26 -20.62
CA ILE A 19 21.19 -5.10 -21.93
C ILE A 19 20.19 -5.24 -23.07
N GLU A 20 19.33 -6.27 -23.03
CA GLU A 20 18.31 -6.51 -24.06
C GLU A 20 17.31 -5.35 -24.17
N LYS A 21 16.94 -4.76 -23.03
CA LYS A 21 16.04 -3.60 -22.96
C LYS A 21 16.74 -2.26 -23.15
N LYS A 22 18.08 -2.24 -23.31
CA LYS A 22 18.91 -1.01 -23.38
C LYS A 22 18.66 -0.05 -22.21
N MET A 23 18.48 -0.59 -21.01
CA MET A 23 18.13 0.16 -19.81
C MET A 23 19.35 0.36 -18.91
N THR A 24 19.58 1.60 -18.50
CA THR A 24 20.64 1.97 -17.54
C THR A 24 20.25 1.64 -16.10
N GLN A 25 21.20 1.72 -15.15
CA GLN A 25 20.92 1.50 -13.73
C GLN A 25 20.01 2.59 -13.15
N ALA A 26 20.20 3.85 -13.58
CA ALA A 26 19.37 4.98 -13.19
C ALA A 26 17.92 4.81 -13.69
N GLU A 27 17.74 4.48 -14.97
CA GLU A 27 16.41 4.23 -15.54
C GLU A 27 15.71 3.04 -14.90
N LEU A 28 16.46 1.98 -14.55
CA LEU A 28 15.90 0.84 -13.82
C LEU A 28 15.48 1.25 -12.40
N ALA A 29 16.26 2.08 -11.73
CA ALA A 29 15.96 2.57 -10.39
C ALA A 29 14.68 3.41 -10.38
N ASP A 30 14.56 4.34 -11.33
CA ASP A 30 13.37 5.18 -11.52
C ASP A 30 12.14 4.34 -11.87
N ALA A 31 12.28 3.36 -12.78
CA ALA A 31 11.18 2.49 -13.20
C ALA A 31 10.74 1.49 -12.11
N SER A 32 11.63 1.14 -11.18
CA SER A 32 11.34 0.23 -10.06
C SER A 32 11.10 0.97 -8.73
N ASP A 33 10.93 2.29 -8.77
CA ASP A 33 10.69 3.16 -7.61
C ASP A 33 11.68 2.91 -6.45
N CYS A 34 12.96 2.78 -6.79
CA CYS A 34 14.02 2.57 -5.80
C CYS A 34 15.24 3.46 -6.09
N HIS A 35 16.13 3.61 -5.11
CA HIS A 35 17.36 4.38 -5.31
C HIS A 35 18.33 3.64 -6.24
N GLU A 36 19.03 4.39 -7.10
CA GLU A 36 20.07 3.85 -7.97
C GLU A 36 21.15 3.08 -7.19
N LYS A 37 21.44 3.50 -5.94
CA LYS A 37 22.37 2.80 -5.05
C LYS A 37 21.90 1.38 -4.70
N THR A 38 20.59 1.17 -4.60
CA THR A 38 19.98 -0.13 -4.36
C THR A 38 20.13 -1.03 -5.59
N ILE A 39 19.97 -0.50 -6.80
CA ILE A 39 20.25 -1.21 -8.05
C ILE A 39 21.73 -1.59 -8.17
N GLN A 40 22.65 -0.67 -7.82
CA GLN A 40 24.09 -0.97 -7.78
C GLN A 40 24.41 -2.13 -6.82
N ASN A 41 23.84 -2.12 -5.61
CA ASN A 41 24.02 -3.18 -4.62
C ASN A 41 23.44 -4.53 -5.11
N LEU A 42 22.26 -4.50 -5.72
CA LEU A 42 21.61 -5.65 -6.34
C LEU A 42 22.49 -6.26 -7.44
N LEU A 43 23.02 -5.45 -8.34
CA LEU A 43 23.88 -5.89 -9.45
C LEU A 43 25.28 -6.33 -9.01
N ALA A 44 25.68 -5.95 -7.80
CA ALA A 44 26.86 -6.44 -7.10
C ALA A 44 26.59 -7.73 -6.31
N GLY A 45 25.39 -8.31 -6.40
CA GLY A 45 25.03 -9.57 -5.74
C GLY A 45 24.71 -9.45 -4.25
N LYS A 46 24.53 -8.23 -3.74
CA LYS A 46 24.13 -8.01 -2.34
C LYS A 46 22.65 -8.29 -2.15
N ALA A 47 22.29 -8.70 -0.93
CA ALA A 47 20.89 -8.88 -0.56
C ALA A 47 20.10 -7.56 -0.71
N VAL A 48 18.90 -7.68 -1.26
CA VAL A 48 17.91 -6.61 -1.38
C VAL A 48 16.55 -7.14 -0.93
N ARG A 49 15.62 -6.23 -0.64
CA ARG A 49 14.27 -6.62 -0.22
C ARG A 49 13.58 -7.39 -1.35
N ASP A 50 12.74 -8.36 -0.98
CA ASP A 50 11.95 -9.14 -1.92
C ASP A 50 11.06 -8.25 -2.80
N GLN A 51 10.45 -7.20 -2.22
CA GLN A 51 9.65 -6.23 -2.98
C GLN A 51 10.48 -5.51 -4.03
N THR A 52 11.69 -5.04 -3.68
CA THR A 52 12.60 -4.39 -4.63
C THR A 52 13.04 -5.37 -5.74
N LEU A 53 13.33 -6.62 -5.39
CA LEU A 53 13.65 -7.65 -6.38
C LEU A 53 12.44 -7.94 -7.29
N PHE A 54 11.22 -7.97 -6.74
CA PHE A 54 9.97 -8.15 -7.46
C PHE A 54 9.71 -7.00 -8.44
N ASP A 55 9.83 -5.75 -8.00
CA ASP A 55 9.62 -4.57 -8.85
C ASP A 55 10.66 -4.51 -9.98
N VAL A 56 11.93 -4.83 -9.68
CA VAL A 56 12.97 -4.97 -10.71
C VAL A 56 12.65 -6.10 -11.70
N CYS A 57 12.16 -7.25 -11.22
CA CYS A 57 11.75 -8.34 -12.10
C CYS A 57 10.57 -7.94 -12.99
N MET A 58 9.59 -7.22 -12.44
CA MET A 58 8.44 -6.72 -13.19
C MET A 58 8.85 -5.75 -14.31
N VAL A 59 9.73 -4.79 -14.02
CA VAL A 59 10.26 -3.83 -15.01
C VAL A 59 11.04 -4.55 -16.12
N LEU A 60 11.83 -5.55 -15.72
CA LEU A 60 12.65 -6.34 -16.64
C LEU A 60 11.89 -7.47 -17.36
N GLY A 61 10.62 -7.72 -17.02
CA GLY A 61 9.85 -8.83 -17.57
C GLY A 61 10.40 -10.21 -17.20
N LEU A 62 11.04 -10.30 -16.03
CA LEU A 62 11.62 -11.53 -15.48
C LEU A 62 10.62 -12.21 -14.52
N ASP A 63 10.66 -13.53 -14.49
CA ASP A 63 9.92 -14.33 -13.51
C ASP A 63 10.57 -14.19 -12.12
N PHE A 64 9.85 -13.55 -11.20
CA PHE A 64 10.32 -13.30 -9.84
C PHE A 64 10.69 -14.58 -9.09
N ASP A 65 9.85 -15.62 -9.14
CA ASP A 65 10.08 -16.86 -8.40
C ASP A 65 11.30 -17.62 -8.94
N LYS A 66 11.56 -17.51 -10.24
CA LYS A 66 12.77 -18.04 -10.88
C LYS A 66 14.02 -17.26 -10.45
N VAL A 67 13.96 -15.92 -10.45
CA VAL A 67 15.08 -15.05 -10.05
C VAL A 67 15.38 -15.19 -8.56
N LYS A 68 14.36 -15.27 -7.71
CA LYS A 68 14.51 -15.44 -6.26
C LYS A 68 15.11 -16.79 -5.89
N ARG A 69 14.66 -17.89 -6.50
CA ARG A 69 15.21 -19.24 -6.25
C ARG A 69 16.67 -19.39 -6.69
N ALA A 70 17.08 -18.68 -7.72
CA ALA A 70 18.46 -18.70 -8.20
C ALA A 70 19.37 -17.70 -7.45
N TRP A 71 18.81 -16.89 -6.54
CA TRP A 71 19.55 -15.83 -5.86
C TRP A 71 20.47 -16.44 -4.82
N LYS A 72 21.78 -16.38 -5.07
CA LYS A 72 22.82 -16.75 -4.12
C LYS A 72 23.63 -15.48 -3.85
N PRO A 73 23.41 -14.79 -2.72
CA PRO A 73 24.20 -13.61 -2.41
C PRO A 73 25.67 -14.02 -2.25
N ASP A 74 26.58 -13.25 -2.86
CA ASP A 74 28.02 -13.49 -2.72
C ASP A 74 28.45 -13.06 -1.30
N GLY A 75 28.93 -14.03 -0.52
CA GLY A 75 29.37 -13.83 0.87
C GLY A 75 28.31 -14.28 1.88
N GLY A 76 28.60 -15.41 2.54
CA GLY A 76 27.84 -15.84 3.71
C GLY A 76 27.93 -14.82 4.85
N ASP A 77 26.93 -14.89 5.73
CA ASP A 77 26.86 -14.27 7.07
C ASP A 77 28.08 -13.42 7.44
N ARG A 78 28.04 -12.13 7.06
CA ARG A 78 28.83 -11.05 7.65
C ARG A 78 28.08 -9.74 7.53
N ASP A 79 27.44 -9.36 8.63
CA ASP A 79 27.62 -8.07 9.32
C ASP A 79 28.02 -6.88 8.43
N ALA A 80 27.08 -6.39 7.62
CA ALA A 80 26.94 -4.94 7.50
C ALA A 80 26.23 -4.53 8.79
N PRO A 81 26.77 -3.60 9.59
CA PRO A 81 26.51 -3.53 11.03
C PRO A 81 25.04 -3.74 11.29
N GLU A 82 24.74 -4.93 11.80
CA GLU A 82 23.64 -5.06 12.72
C GLU A 82 24.03 -4.11 13.84
N THR A 83 23.54 -2.88 13.75
CA THR A 83 23.17 -2.22 14.97
C THR A 83 22.20 -3.22 15.59
N GLU A 84 22.67 -4.02 16.54
CA GLU A 84 21.85 -4.50 17.65
C GLU A 84 21.28 -3.24 18.32
N ALA A 85 20.35 -2.59 17.63
CA ALA A 85 19.44 -1.63 18.18
C ALA A 85 18.54 -2.49 19.06
N PRO A 86 18.53 -2.29 20.38
CA PRO A 86 18.06 -3.28 21.34
C PRO A 86 16.57 -3.61 21.18
N LEU A 87 16.17 -4.56 20.30
CA LEU A 87 14.75 -4.83 20.02
C LEU A 87 13.93 -3.52 19.87
N GLU A 88 14.57 -2.44 19.39
CA GLU A 88 14.08 -1.08 19.56
C GLU A 88 13.09 -0.76 18.44
N ALA A 89 11.82 -0.61 18.85
CA ALA A 89 10.72 0.01 18.14
C ALA A 89 10.72 -0.21 16.61
N ARG A 90 9.98 -1.24 16.15
CA ARG A 90 9.54 -1.39 14.75
C ARG A 90 8.66 -0.20 14.35
N ALA A 91 9.29 0.92 14.04
CA ALA A 91 8.65 2.16 13.60
C ALA A 91 8.41 2.11 12.09
N ALA A 92 7.40 2.85 11.64
CA ALA A 92 7.14 3.01 10.23
C ALA A 92 8.28 3.74 9.50
N PRO A 93 8.42 3.56 8.17
CA PRO A 93 9.40 4.33 7.41
C PRO A 93 9.28 5.84 7.65
N ALA A 94 10.41 6.55 7.63
CA ALA A 94 10.44 7.98 7.94
C ALA A 94 9.51 8.82 7.03
N TYR A 95 9.41 8.47 5.75
CA TYR A 95 8.52 9.14 4.80
C TYR A 95 7.01 8.90 5.07
N MET A 96 6.67 7.94 5.94
CA MET A 96 5.31 7.70 6.45
C MET A 96 5.06 8.37 7.80
N GLY A 97 6.09 8.97 8.41
CA GLY A 97 6.00 9.69 9.69
C GLY A 97 6.68 9.02 10.88
N ALA A 98 7.44 7.94 10.67
CA ALA A 98 8.24 7.28 11.72
C ALA A 98 7.46 6.84 12.98
N TYR A 99 6.15 6.62 12.87
CA TYR A 99 5.31 6.24 14.01
C TYR A 99 5.55 4.79 14.43
N THR A 100 5.49 4.50 15.73
CA THR A 100 5.60 3.14 16.26
C THR A 100 4.22 2.50 16.40
N ARG A 101 4.13 1.16 16.38
CA ARG A 101 2.87 0.45 16.64
C ARG A 101 2.17 0.92 17.92
N ALA A 102 2.93 1.08 19.00
CA ALA A 102 2.39 1.55 20.28
C ALA A 102 1.86 2.99 20.19
N GLY A 103 2.47 3.86 19.39
CA GLY A 103 2.02 5.24 19.19
C GLY A 103 0.77 5.38 18.33
N VAL A 104 0.34 4.31 17.63
CA VAL A 104 -0.80 4.35 16.68
C VAL A 104 -1.80 3.21 16.89
N ASP A 105 -1.71 2.51 18.02
CA ASP A 105 -2.57 1.38 18.37
C ASP A 105 -4.06 1.74 18.36
N HIS A 106 -4.39 2.98 18.72
CA HIS A 106 -5.74 3.54 18.72
C HIS A 106 -6.37 3.61 17.33
N TYR A 107 -5.59 3.58 16.25
CA TYR A 107 -6.11 3.47 14.87
C TYR A 107 -6.41 2.02 14.45
N LEU A 108 -6.00 1.01 15.21
CA LEU A 108 -6.27 -0.39 14.85
C LEU A 108 -7.74 -0.71 15.08
N GLY A 109 -8.34 -1.47 14.15
CA GLY A 109 -9.70 -1.97 14.26
C GLY A 109 -10.51 -1.78 12.98
N SER A 110 -11.82 -1.87 13.11
CA SER A 110 -12.76 -1.75 12.01
C SER A 110 -13.51 -0.43 12.06
N TYR A 111 -13.80 0.12 10.88
CA TYR A 111 -14.41 1.42 10.71
C TYR A 111 -15.59 1.31 9.76
N LEU A 112 -16.71 1.94 10.14
CA LEU A 112 -17.77 2.30 9.22
C LEU A 112 -17.32 3.55 8.45
N THR A 113 -17.09 3.38 7.17
CA THR A 113 -16.71 4.45 6.25
C THR A 113 -17.93 4.96 5.51
N ILE A 114 -18.21 6.26 5.65
CA ILE A 114 -19.37 6.93 5.05
C ILE A 114 -18.87 8.04 4.13
N ARG A 115 -19.46 8.14 2.94
CA ARG A 115 -19.27 9.26 2.01
C ARG A 115 -20.52 9.43 1.14
N PRO A 116 -20.72 10.57 0.47
CA PRO A 116 -21.73 10.68 -0.58
C PRO A 116 -21.54 9.60 -1.66
N SER A 117 -22.65 9.05 -2.14
CA SER A 117 -22.64 8.15 -3.31
C SER A 117 -22.28 8.93 -4.56
N PHE A 118 -21.47 8.33 -5.44
CA PHE A 118 -21.10 8.94 -6.72
C PHE A 118 -22.01 8.54 -7.87
N THR A 119 -22.92 7.59 -7.62
CA THR A 119 -23.81 7.00 -8.63
C THR A 119 -25.27 7.23 -8.31
N SER A 120 -25.61 7.45 -7.04
CA SER A 120 -26.98 7.61 -6.56
C SER A 120 -27.12 8.98 -5.90
N PRO A 121 -27.85 9.91 -6.52
CA PRO A 121 -28.17 11.20 -5.88
C PRO A 121 -28.83 10.99 -4.52
N ASP A 122 -28.56 11.91 -3.59
CA ASP A 122 -29.16 11.95 -2.24
C ASP A 122 -28.96 10.68 -1.39
N ALA A 123 -28.01 9.82 -1.77
CA ALA A 123 -27.65 8.62 -1.04
C ALA A 123 -26.20 8.69 -0.56
N VAL A 124 -25.90 7.98 0.53
CA VAL A 124 -24.53 7.77 1.02
C VAL A 124 -24.07 6.36 0.68
N MET A 125 -22.77 6.20 0.52
CA MET A 125 -22.10 4.90 0.40
C MET A 125 -21.44 4.58 1.73
N ALA A 126 -21.92 3.53 2.38
CA ALA A 126 -21.41 3.00 3.63
C ALA A 126 -20.66 1.67 3.38
N TYR A 127 -19.47 1.51 3.95
CA TYR A 127 -18.69 0.27 3.82
C TYR A 127 -17.73 0.10 4.98
N ARG A 128 -17.20 -1.12 5.14
CA ARG A 128 -16.23 -1.42 6.18
C ARG A 128 -14.82 -1.09 5.70
N THR A 129 -14.02 -0.44 6.55
CA THR A 129 -12.57 -0.33 6.38
C THR A 129 -11.88 -0.92 7.60
N ASP A 130 -11.00 -1.89 7.39
CA ASP A 130 -10.16 -2.44 8.45
C ASP A 130 -8.80 -1.77 8.42
N ILE A 131 -8.30 -1.38 9.59
CA ILE A 131 -6.95 -0.87 9.80
C ILE A 131 -6.17 -1.86 10.66
N THR A 132 -5.05 -2.32 10.14
CA THR A 132 -4.19 -3.33 10.77
C THR A 132 -2.73 -2.90 10.74
N TRP A 133 -1.95 -3.39 11.70
CA TRP A 133 -0.51 -3.27 11.66
C TRP A 133 0.09 -4.36 10.77
N ASP A 134 1.06 -4.00 9.92
CA ASP A 134 1.87 -4.91 9.14
C ASP A 134 3.24 -5.07 9.80
N ASP A 135 3.52 -6.28 10.31
CA ASP A 135 4.80 -6.58 10.98
C ASP A 135 5.94 -6.83 9.98
N GLU A 136 5.64 -7.23 8.74
CA GLU A 136 6.64 -7.42 7.69
C GLU A 136 7.08 -6.07 7.10
N TRP A 137 6.14 -5.14 6.99
CA TRP A 137 6.39 -3.75 6.65
C TRP A 137 5.81 -2.83 7.74
N PRO A 138 6.56 -2.53 8.81
CA PRO A 138 6.11 -1.72 9.95
C PRO A 138 5.33 -0.50 9.49
N SER A 139 4.00 -0.56 9.54
CA SER A 139 3.09 0.50 9.12
C SER A 139 1.65 0.06 9.37
N LEU A 140 0.74 1.03 9.36
CA LEU A 140 -0.68 0.74 9.27
C LEU A 140 -1.10 0.53 7.82
N LEU A 141 -1.80 -0.57 7.58
CA LEU A 141 -2.52 -0.88 6.37
C LEU A 141 -4.00 -0.56 6.57
N PHE A 142 -4.67 -0.09 5.52
CA PHE A 142 -6.13 -0.11 5.46
C PHE A 142 -6.61 -1.02 4.33
N GLN A 143 -7.76 -1.66 4.53
CA GLN A 143 -8.42 -2.48 3.53
C GLN A 143 -9.93 -2.24 3.56
N GLU A 144 -10.51 -1.85 2.42
CA GLU A 144 -11.95 -1.76 2.27
C GLU A 144 -12.56 -3.17 2.11
N ARG A 145 -13.71 -3.39 2.73
CA ARG A 145 -14.46 -4.66 2.73
C ARG A 145 -15.95 -4.38 2.58
N ASP A 146 -16.68 -5.45 2.25
CA ASP A 146 -18.16 -5.45 2.24
C ASP A 146 -18.78 -4.36 1.36
N ARG A 147 -18.05 -3.99 0.30
CA ARG A 147 -18.49 -3.06 -0.73
C ARG A 147 -19.31 -3.78 -1.80
N PRO A 148 -20.47 -3.25 -2.23
CA PRO A 148 -21.23 -3.81 -3.35
C PRO A 148 -20.46 -3.68 -4.68
N ASP A 149 -19.56 -2.70 -4.81
CA ASP A 149 -18.74 -2.43 -5.98
C ASP A 149 -17.34 -3.06 -5.89
N LYS A 150 -17.28 -4.38 -5.62
CA LYS A 150 -16.05 -5.16 -5.35
C LYS A 150 -14.81 -4.85 -6.22
N PRO A 151 -14.90 -4.57 -7.54
CA PRO A 151 -13.73 -4.22 -8.35
C PRO A 151 -13.04 -2.90 -7.96
N PHE A 152 -13.70 -2.05 -7.17
CA PHE A 152 -13.20 -0.74 -6.73
C PHE A 152 -12.88 -0.71 -5.23
N VAL A 153 -12.62 -1.87 -4.63
CA VAL A 153 -12.10 -1.97 -3.27
C VAL A 153 -10.65 -1.50 -3.24
N HIS A 154 -10.32 -0.60 -2.31
CA HIS A 154 -8.95 -0.13 -2.13
C HIS A 154 -8.28 -0.77 -0.92
N ARG A 155 -6.97 -1.03 -1.09
CA ARG A 155 -6.05 -1.40 -0.03
C ARG A 155 -4.83 -0.49 -0.12
N GLY A 156 -4.36 0.00 1.02
CA GLY A 156 -3.28 0.97 1.04
C GLY A 156 -2.67 1.14 2.42
N ARG A 157 -1.93 2.23 2.63
CA ARG A 157 -1.18 2.52 3.86
C ARG A 157 -1.55 3.88 4.45
N LEU A 158 -1.31 4.02 5.75
CA LEU A 158 -1.47 5.29 6.45
C LEU A 158 -0.14 6.02 6.58
N TYR A 159 -0.19 7.32 6.33
CA TYR A 159 0.89 8.27 6.50
C TYR A 159 0.47 9.27 7.58
N ILE A 160 1.23 9.33 8.67
CA ILE A 160 0.87 10.06 9.89
C ILE A 160 2.02 11.04 10.20
N PRO A 161 2.00 12.26 9.65
CA PRO A 161 3.03 13.24 9.91
C PRO A 161 2.99 13.69 11.38
N THR A 162 4.15 13.73 12.06
CA THR A 162 4.26 14.13 13.47
C THR A 162 3.75 15.56 13.73
N SER A 163 3.81 16.44 12.73
CA SER A 163 3.44 17.85 12.82
C SER A 163 2.04 18.16 12.28
N SER A 164 1.18 17.15 12.09
CA SER A 164 -0.13 17.30 11.45
C SER A 164 -1.26 16.76 12.32
N MET A 165 -2.37 17.50 12.37
CA MET A 165 -3.64 17.02 12.93
C MET A 165 -4.42 16.13 11.95
N TYR A 166 -3.84 15.88 10.76
CA TYR A 166 -4.42 15.06 9.71
C TYR A 166 -3.51 13.90 9.34
N ILE A 167 -4.14 12.76 9.09
CA ILE A 167 -3.52 11.54 8.58
C ILE A 167 -3.97 11.30 7.14
N HIS A 168 -3.16 10.55 6.38
CA HIS A 168 -3.45 10.25 4.99
C HIS A 168 -3.57 8.75 4.79
N LEU A 169 -4.69 8.29 4.23
CA LEU A 169 -4.83 6.93 3.72
C LEU A 169 -4.59 6.99 2.21
N VAL A 170 -3.52 6.34 1.74
CA VAL A 170 -3.13 6.36 0.34
C VAL A 170 -3.14 4.95 -0.21
N SER A 171 -3.81 4.77 -1.34
CA SER A 171 -3.81 3.52 -2.10
C SER A 171 -3.47 3.79 -3.56
N LEU A 172 -2.79 2.82 -4.17
CA LEU A 172 -2.44 2.81 -5.57
C LEU A 172 -2.81 1.43 -6.13
N THR A 173 -3.68 1.40 -7.13
CA THR A 173 -4.07 0.14 -7.78
C THR A 173 -4.09 0.35 -9.29
N LYS A 174 -3.20 -0.33 -10.01
CA LYS A 174 -3.08 -0.22 -11.48
C LYS A 174 -2.99 1.24 -11.98
N GLY A 175 -2.22 2.07 -11.27
CA GLY A 175 -2.07 3.51 -11.58
C GLY A 175 -3.23 4.39 -11.07
N ALA A 176 -4.34 3.82 -10.59
CA ALA A 176 -5.40 4.59 -9.96
C ALA A 176 -5.02 4.89 -8.50
N MET A 177 -4.73 6.15 -8.23
CA MET A 177 -4.43 6.63 -6.88
C MET A 177 -5.71 7.14 -6.20
N ARG A 178 -5.89 6.77 -4.93
CA ARG A 178 -6.86 7.39 -4.03
C ARG A 178 -6.10 7.92 -2.82
N MET A 179 -6.37 9.18 -2.50
CA MET A 179 -5.88 9.82 -1.30
C MET A 179 -7.08 10.22 -0.45
N VAL A 180 -7.05 9.85 0.82
CA VAL A 180 -7.99 10.31 1.83
C VAL A 180 -7.20 11.06 2.88
N MET A 181 -7.57 12.31 3.15
CA MET A 181 -7.01 13.11 4.23
C MET A 181 -8.10 13.28 5.29
N VAL A 182 -7.86 12.80 6.50
CA VAL A 182 -8.82 12.86 7.62
C VAL A 182 -8.14 13.33 8.89
N SER A 183 -8.91 13.91 9.80
CA SER A 183 -8.42 14.25 11.14
C SER A 183 -7.84 13.01 11.83
N GLN A 184 -7.00 13.23 12.85
CA GLN A 184 -6.74 12.19 13.85
C GLN A 184 -8.07 11.72 14.47
N ILE A 185 -8.05 10.50 15.05
CA ILE A 185 -9.24 9.94 15.68
C ILE A 185 -9.61 10.76 16.91
N ASP A 186 -10.87 11.20 16.97
CA ASP A 186 -11.38 11.93 18.11
C ASP A 186 -11.86 10.98 19.23
N PRO A 187 -12.22 11.49 20.42
CA PRO A 187 -12.74 10.66 21.52
C PRO A 187 -14.05 9.92 21.20
N THR A 188 -14.79 10.32 20.15
CA THR A 188 -15.99 9.62 19.67
C THR A 188 -15.65 8.47 18.72
N GLY A 189 -14.37 8.24 18.44
CA GLY A 189 -13.90 7.22 17.52
C GLY A 189 -14.01 7.64 16.05
N ALA A 190 -14.18 8.94 15.77
CA ALA A 190 -14.43 9.44 14.43
C ALA A 190 -13.21 10.14 13.82
N MET A 191 -13.01 9.91 12.52
CA MET A 191 -12.08 10.66 11.68
C MET A 191 -12.85 11.28 10.52
N ARG A 192 -12.68 12.58 10.28
CA ARG A 192 -13.45 13.33 9.27
C ARG A 192 -12.52 14.05 8.32
N GLY A 193 -12.88 14.10 7.05
CA GLY A 193 -12.09 14.82 6.05
C GLY A 193 -12.59 14.61 4.63
N LEU A 194 -11.64 14.50 3.69
CA LEU A 194 -11.91 14.48 2.26
C LEU A 194 -11.27 13.27 1.59
N VAL A 195 -11.95 12.69 0.60
CA VAL A 195 -11.41 11.70 -0.33
C VAL A 195 -11.27 12.32 -1.71
N THR A 196 -10.11 12.13 -2.33
CA THR A 196 -9.87 12.43 -3.75
C THR A 196 -9.60 11.12 -4.48
N THR A 197 -10.40 10.84 -5.51
CA THR A 197 -10.34 9.58 -6.27
C THR A 197 -10.84 9.79 -7.69
N LEU A 198 -10.73 8.77 -8.54
CA LEU A 198 -11.43 8.70 -9.81
C LEU A 198 -12.79 8.01 -9.64
N ASN A 199 -13.81 8.55 -10.28
CA ASN A 199 -15.12 7.92 -10.42
C ASN A 199 -15.33 7.50 -11.87
N LYS A 200 -15.78 6.26 -12.10
CA LYS A 200 -16.09 5.77 -13.44
C LYS A 200 -17.49 6.24 -13.83
N GLN A 201 -17.59 7.09 -14.85
CA GLN A 201 -18.85 7.50 -15.46
C GLN A 201 -18.93 6.96 -16.89
N ARG A 202 -19.71 5.88 -17.08
CA ARG A 202 -19.83 5.18 -18.35
C ARG A 202 -18.46 4.80 -18.93
N SER A 203 -18.03 5.47 -19.99
CA SER A 203 -16.78 5.21 -20.72
C SER A 203 -15.57 6.04 -20.28
N HIS A 204 -15.73 6.98 -19.34
CA HIS A 204 -14.63 7.85 -18.90
C HIS A 204 -14.51 7.86 -17.37
N PHE A 205 -13.31 8.23 -16.89
CA PHE A 205 -13.07 8.50 -15.47
C PHE A 205 -13.06 10.00 -15.25
N VAL A 206 -13.76 10.44 -14.21
CA VAL A 206 -13.77 11.84 -13.78
C VAL A 206 -13.10 11.97 -12.41
N PRO A 207 -12.27 12.99 -12.19
CA PRO A 207 -11.75 13.27 -10.85
C PRO A 207 -12.90 13.72 -9.96
N VAL A 208 -12.95 13.19 -8.74
CA VAL A 208 -13.94 13.56 -7.74
C VAL A 208 -13.27 13.81 -6.40
N SER A 209 -13.81 14.78 -5.66
CA SER A 209 -13.51 15.01 -4.26
C SER A 209 -14.81 15.06 -3.46
N ALA A 210 -14.84 14.43 -2.29
CA ALA A 210 -16.03 14.38 -1.45
C ALA A 210 -15.68 14.29 0.03
N PRO A 211 -16.57 14.73 0.93
CA PRO A 211 -16.44 14.45 2.35
C PRO A 211 -16.47 12.94 2.62
N ILE A 212 -15.68 12.52 3.61
CA ILE A 212 -15.60 11.14 4.06
C ILE A 212 -15.43 11.10 5.57
N VAL A 213 -16.08 10.12 6.20
CA VAL A 213 -16.05 9.88 7.64
C VAL A 213 -15.69 8.42 7.89
N TYR A 214 -14.84 8.18 8.88
CA TYR A 214 -14.56 6.86 9.43
C TYR A 214 -15.02 6.86 10.88
N LEU A 215 -15.95 5.96 11.22
CA LEU A 215 -16.42 5.78 12.59
C LEU A 215 -15.94 4.41 13.07
N LYS A 216 -15.12 4.36 14.12
CA LYS A 216 -14.65 3.10 14.68
C LYS A 216 -15.85 2.29 15.21
N ARG A 217 -15.96 1.03 14.80
CA ARG A 217 -17.08 0.13 15.13
C ARG A 217 -16.55 -1.29 15.30
N ASP A 218 -17.01 -1.97 16.35
CA ASP A 218 -16.69 -3.39 16.58
C ASP A 218 -17.66 -4.31 15.83
N THR A 219 -18.86 -3.83 15.52
CA THR A 219 -19.95 -4.61 14.91
C THR A 219 -20.60 -3.86 13.76
N PHE A 220 -21.02 -4.60 12.73
CA PHE A 220 -21.71 -4.08 11.55
C PHE A 220 -23.02 -4.86 11.35
N PRO A 221 -24.15 -4.38 11.89
CA PRO A 221 -25.45 -5.01 11.70
C PRO A 221 -25.85 -5.09 10.23
N ASP A 222 -26.70 -6.05 9.89
CA ASP A 222 -27.24 -6.18 8.53
C ASP A 222 -27.96 -4.90 8.10
N GLY A 223 -27.79 -4.51 6.83
CA GLY A 223 -28.41 -3.31 6.26
C GLY A 223 -27.70 -1.98 6.59
N THR A 224 -26.57 -2.01 7.31
CA THR A 224 -25.75 -0.81 7.58
C THR A 224 -24.74 -0.47 6.48
N LEU A 225 -24.51 -1.39 5.54
CA LEU A 225 -23.50 -1.26 4.49
C LEU A 225 -24.14 -1.25 3.10
N GLY A 226 -23.47 -0.59 2.15
CA GLY A 226 -23.92 -0.42 0.78
C GLY A 226 -24.39 1.00 0.49
N VAL A 227 -25.32 1.12 -0.47
CA VAL A 227 -25.96 2.40 -0.78
C VAL A 227 -27.11 2.61 0.22
N ILE A 228 -27.00 3.66 1.02
CA ILE A 228 -27.97 4.03 2.05
C ILE A 228 -28.71 5.28 1.56
N ASP A 229 -30.00 5.15 1.33
CA ASP A 229 -30.90 6.20 0.87
C ASP A 229 -31.94 6.56 1.94
N ALA A 230 -32.78 7.57 1.70
CA ALA A 230 -33.81 7.99 2.65
C ALA A 230 -34.82 6.90 3.09
N LYS A 231 -34.89 5.76 2.39
CA LYS A 231 -35.74 4.62 2.76
C LYS A 231 -35.03 3.62 3.67
N SER A 232 -33.71 3.73 3.77
CA SER A 232 -32.87 2.87 4.59
C SER A 232 -32.99 3.26 6.05
N ALA A 233 -33.14 2.28 6.95
CA ALA A 233 -33.36 2.52 8.38
C ALA A 233 -32.25 3.36 9.05
N HIS A 234 -31.03 3.28 8.52
CA HIS A 234 -29.85 3.96 9.04
C HIS A 234 -29.58 5.33 8.43
N PHE A 235 -30.39 5.81 7.48
CA PHE A 235 -30.10 7.06 6.76
C PHE A 235 -30.08 8.30 7.67
N GLY A 236 -30.97 8.37 8.67
CA GLY A 236 -30.97 9.49 9.62
C GLY A 236 -29.79 9.49 10.60
N GLU A 237 -29.12 8.35 10.77
CA GLU A 237 -27.92 8.21 11.61
C GLU A 237 -26.65 8.64 10.86
N TYR A 238 -26.62 8.52 9.53
CA TYR A 238 -25.43 8.67 8.68
C TYR A 238 -25.35 10.03 7.97
#